data_AF-A0AAE4BMV4-F1
#
_entry.id   AF-A0AAE4BMV4-F1
#
_cell.length_a   1.000
_cell.length_b   1.000
_cell.length_c   1.000
_cell.angle_alpha   90.00
_cell.angle_beta   90.00
_cell.angle_gamma   90.00
#
_symmetry.space_group_name_H-M   'P 1'
#
loop_
_entity.id
_entity.type
_entity.pdbx_description
1 polymer ?
#
loop_
_entity_poly.entity_id
_entity_poly.type
_entity_poly.pdbx_seq_one_letter_code
_entity_poly.pdbx_strand_id
1 'polypeptide(L)'
;MTLWTVLIPVAAGLALAALWWVGKAMLEGAREGLQEADAELAQERAERDAQAARDADARRAEVEAAALALSDADRFALNLRAPFTSLWLDIFETATHRPTAYFYQVTPPGQTPQARQEALRELAASLESGWGITDHASAMSSLAWLLGGGGHHEPYQQVRRALHGQNTAGLDRRHVTVVRQWEPEVGDVGGLAFDLARAADIAAQGVALGYLSDRQGWQVLGQCRQVAREAPFRDWAHYGRSFQAGAAFWNANPVRNRGYADAVKALLTRDDSPWRRDPWPPPGQPLDRGLAAVGTSSEASTLN
;
A
#
# COMPACT_ATOMS: atom_id res chain seq x y z
N MET A 1 -36.46 -81.30 36.90
CA MET A 1 -36.08 -79.89 36.63
C MET A 1 -37.03 -79.36 35.57
N THR A 2 -37.77 -78.30 35.86
CA THR A 2 -38.81 -77.78 34.96
C THR A 2 -38.16 -76.96 33.84
N LEU A 3 -38.60 -77.17 32.60
CA LEU A 3 -38.13 -76.52 31.37
C LEU A 3 -37.94 -74.99 31.52
N TRP A 4 -38.77 -74.36 32.35
CA TRP A 4 -38.79 -72.94 32.67
C TRP A 4 -37.58 -72.43 33.46
N THR A 5 -36.91 -73.27 34.27
CA THR A 5 -35.72 -72.87 35.04
C THR A 5 -34.47 -72.67 34.17
N VAL A 6 -34.46 -73.22 32.94
CA VAL A 6 -33.37 -73.05 31.96
C VAL A 6 -33.75 -72.01 30.90
N LEU A 7 -35.02 -71.97 30.47
CA LEU A 7 -35.48 -71.06 29.41
C LEU A 7 -35.44 -69.58 29.80
N ILE A 8 -35.78 -69.23 31.04
CA ILE A 8 -35.77 -67.84 31.52
C ILE A 8 -34.36 -67.24 31.53
N PRO A 9 -33.32 -67.87 32.13
CA PRO A 9 -31.97 -67.31 32.10
C PRO A 9 -31.36 -67.28 30.69
N VAL A 10 -31.69 -68.23 29.82
CA VAL A 10 -31.28 -68.20 28.40
C VAL A 10 -31.93 -67.02 27.67
N ALA A 11 -33.24 -66.81 27.85
CA ALA A 11 -33.94 -65.68 27.24
C ALA A 11 -33.42 -64.33 27.78
N ALA A 12 -33.15 -64.22 29.08
CA ALA A 12 -32.55 -63.04 29.68
C ALA A 12 -31.13 -62.78 29.16
N GLY A 13 -30.32 -63.84 29.00
CA GLY A 13 -28.98 -63.74 28.40
C GLY A 13 -29.02 -63.28 26.94
N LEU A 14 -29.97 -63.78 26.15
CA LEU A 14 -30.18 -63.34 24.76
C LEU A 14 -30.64 -61.87 24.69
N ALA A 15 -31.53 -61.44 25.59
CA ALA A 15 -31.98 -60.05 25.65
C ALA A 15 -30.84 -59.09 26.04
N LEU A 16 -30.00 -59.46 27.01
CA LEU A 16 -28.82 -58.69 27.39
C LEU A 16 -27.78 -58.62 26.26
N ALA A 17 -27.54 -59.73 25.56
CA ALA A 17 -26.67 -59.77 24.40
C ALA A 17 -27.18 -58.87 23.26
N ALA A 18 -28.49 -58.88 23.01
CA ALA A 18 -29.13 -58.01 22.02
C ALA A 18 -29.01 -56.53 22.39
N LEU A 19 -29.27 -56.16 23.66
CA LEU A 19 -29.11 -54.78 24.15
C LEU A 19 -27.65 -54.31 24.08
N TRP A 20 -26.70 -55.18 24.42
CA TRP A 20 -25.27 -54.88 24.28
C TRP A 20 -24.86 -54.67 22.82
N TRP A 21 -25.36 -55.51 21.91
CA TRP A 21 -25.08 -55.39 20.49
C TRP A 21 -25.65 -54.10 19.89
N VAL A 22 -26.89 -53.75 20.23
CA VAL A 22 -27.52 -52.48 19.82
C VAL A 22 -26.75 -51.28 20.39
N GLY A 23 -26.39 -51.31 21.68
CA GLY A 23 -25.62 -50.23 22.31
C GLY A 23 -24.24 -50.05 21.67
N LYS A 24 -23.57 -51.15 21.32
CA LYS A 24 -22.29 -51.12 20.60
C LYS A 24 -22.44 -50.53 19.20
N ALA A 25 -23.44 -50.96 18.43
CA ALA A 25 -23.70 -50.44 17.09
C ALA A 25 -24.02 -48.94 17.09
N MET A 26 -24.78 -48.46 18.08
CA MET A 26 -25.07 -47.03 18.24
C MET A 26 -23.81 -46.21 18.58
N LEU A 27 -22.92 -46.75 19.42
CA LEU A 27 -21.66 -46.09 19.78
C LEU A 27 -20.68 -46.02 18.60
N GLU A 28 -20.59 -47.10 17.82
CA GLU A 28 -19.78 -47.15 16.60
C GLU A 28 -20.29 -46.16 15.55
N GLY A 29 -21.60 -46.11 15.29
CA GLY A 29 -22.19 -45.13 14.37
C GLY A 29 -22.01 -43.68 14.83
N ALA A 30 -22.08 -43.41 16.13
CA ALA A 30 -21.80 -42.07 16.67
C ALA A 30 -20.32 -41.67 16.51
N ARG A 31 -19.39 -42.63 16.67
CA ARG A 31 -17.96 -42.40 16.46
C ARG A 31 -17.62 -42.18 14.99
N GLU A 32 -18.21 -42.98 14.10
CA GLU A 32 -18.06 -42.83 12.65
C GLU A 32 -18.61 -41.48 12.18
N GLY A 33 -19.78 -41.07 12.64
CA GLY A 33 -20.36 -39.76 12.32
C GLY A 33 -19.51 -38.57 12.81
N LEU A 34 -18.86 -38.69 13.98
CA LEU A 34 -17.90 -37.68 14.45
C LEU A 34 -16.63 -37.65 13.60
N GLN A 35 -16.11 -38.81 13.19
CA GLN A 35 -14.92 -38.89 12.33
C GLN A 35 -15.19 -38.34 10.93
N GLU A 36 -16.38 -38.61 10.37
CA GLU A 36 -16.81 -38.07 9.09
C GLU A 36 -16.97 -36.54 9.18
N ALA A 37 -17.62 -36.03 10.22
CA ALA A 37 -17.75 -34.58 10.44
C ALA A 37 -16.39 -33.88 10.62
N ASP A 38 -15.45 -34.50 11.36
CA ASP A 38 -14.09 -33.97 11.51
C ASP A 38 -13.32 -33.99 10.18
N ALA A 39 -13.50 -35.02 9.36
CA ALA A 39 -12.88 -35.13 8.03
C ALA A 39 -13.47 -34.10 7.06
N GLU A 40 -14.79 -33.89 7.06
CA GLU A 40 -15.45 -32.85 6.27
C GLU A 40 -14.98 -31.45 6.66
N LEU A 41 -14.90 -31.15 7.97
CA LEU A 41 -14.38 -29.87 8.46
C LEU A 41 -12.91 -29.66 8.08
N ALA A 42 -12.10 -30.72 8.13
CA ALA A 42 -10.70 -30.66 7.71
C ALA A 42 -10.58 -30.42 6.20
N GLN A 43 -11.41 -31.07 5.39
CA GLN A 43 -11.46 -30.85 3.95
C GLN A 43 -11.92 -29.42 3.62
N GLU A 44 -12.98 -28.92 4.25
CA GLU A 44 -13.48 -27.56 4.04
C GLU A 44 -12.44 -26.50 4.45
N ARG A 45 -11.66 -26.76 5.51
CA ARG A 45 -10.52 -25.90 5.89
C ARG A 45 -9.41 -25.97 4.83
N ALA A 46 -9.03 -27.16 4.38
CA ALA A 46 -8.00 -27.32 3.36
C ALA A 46 -8.39 -26.65 2.03
N GLU A 47 -9.66 -26.74 1.62
CA GLU A 47 -10.18 -26.07 0.42
C GLU A 47 -10.16 -24.54 0.59
N ARG A 48 -10.56 -24.01 1.76
CA ARG A 48 -10.46 -22.59 2.07
C ARG A 48 -9.02 -22.08 2.07
N ASP A 49 -8.11 -22.82 2.69
CA ASP A 49 -6.69 -22.46 2.74
C ASP A 49 -6.05 -22.50 1.34
N ALA A 50 -6.40 -23.51 0.53
CA ALA A 50 -5.94 -23.60 -0.86
C ALA A 50 -6.50 -22.45 -1.71
N GLN A 51 -7.76 -22.07 -1.53
CA GLN A 51 -8.34 -20.91 -2.21
C GLN A 51 -7.65 -19.61 -1.79
N ALA A 52 -7.44 -19.41 -0.49
CA ALA A 52 -6.74 -18.23 0.03
C ALA A 52 -5.30 -18.13 -0.50
N ALA A 53 -4.60 -19.26 -0.64
CA ALA A 53 -3.26 -19.32 -1.22
C ALA A 53 -3.27 -18.94 -2.71
N ARG A 54 -4.20 -19.48 -3.51
CA ARG A 54 -4.37 -19.12 -4.93
C ARG A 54 -4.68 -17.64 -5.10
N ASP A 55 -5.56 -17.09 -4.26
CA ASP A 55 -5.91 -15.67 -4.30
C ASP A 55 -4.70 -14.80 -3.93
N ALA A 56 -3.87 -15.24 -2.97
CA ALA A 56 -2.63 -14.56 -2.64
C ALA A 56 -1.61 -14.59 -3.78
N ASP A 57 -1.46 -15.71 -4.47
CA ASP A 57 -0.62 -15.82 -5.67
C ASP A 57 -1.12 -14.94 -6.81
N ALA A 58 -2.42 -14.91 -7.06
CA ALA A 58 -3.02 -14.04 -8.08
C ALA A 58 -2.76 -12.56 -7.78
N ARG A 59 -2.93 -12.14 -6.51
CA ARG A 59 -2.62 -10.76 -6.08
C ARG A 59 -1.13 -10.42 -6.25
N ARG A 60 -0.23 -11.35 -5.89
CA ARG A 60 1.21 -11.16 -6.12
C ARG A 60 1.53 -10.99 -7.60
N ALA A 61 0.95 -11.82 -8.45
CA ALA A 61 1.14 -11.76 -9.90
C ALA A 61 0.61 -10.45 -10.51
N GLU A 62 -0.52 -9.93 -10.01
CA GLU A 62 -1.07 -8.64 -10.44
C GLU A 62 -0.12 -7.48 -10.11
N VAL A 63 0.42 -7.45 -8.89
CA VAL A 63 1.41 -6.45 -8.46
C VAL A 63 2.68 -6.55 -9.30
N GLU A 64 3.18 -7.77 -9.53
CA GLU A 64 4.35 -8.03 -10.37
C GLU A 64 4.15 -7.50 -11.78
N ALA A 65 3.00 -7.81 -12.40
CA ALA A 65 2.67 -7.35 -13.74
C ALA A 65 2.57 -5.83 -13.83
N ALA A 66 1.91 -5.19 -12.85
CA ALA A 66 1.80 -3.73 -12.79
C ALA A 66 3.16 -3.05 -12.61
N ALA A 67 4.03 -3.62 -11.78
CA ALA A 67 5.39 -3.13 -11.59
C ALA A 67 6.25 -3.30 -12.85
N LEU A 68 6.22 -4.47 -13.49
CA LEU A 68 7.02 -4.75 -14.70
C LEU A 68 6.56 -3.96 -15.94
N ALA A 69 5.33 -3.42 -15.93
CA ALA A 69 4.86 -2.50 -16.95
C ALA A 69 5.53 -1.11 -16.88
N LEU A 70 6.28 -0.82 -15.82
CA LEU A 70 6.95 0.45 -15.57
C LEU A 70 8.46 0.30 -15.57
N SER A 71 9.15 1.36 -16.01
CA SER A 71 10.60 1.49 -15.80
C SER A 71 10.93 1.58 -14.31
N ASP A 72 12.15 1.26 -13.93
CA ASP A 72 12.63 1.42 -12.54
C ASP A 72 12.49 2.89 -12.09
N ALA A 73 12.70 3.84 -13.00
CA ALA A 73 12.55 5.26 -12.71
C ALA A 73 11.08 5.66 -12.47
N ASP A 74 10.13 5.05 -13.18
CA ASP A 74 8.71 5.33 -13.01
C ASP A 74 8.14 4.63 -11.76
N ARG A 75 8.60 3.41 -11.47
CA ARG A 75 8.30 2.75 -10.19
C ARG A 75 8.78 3.58 -9.01
N PHE A 76 10.03 4.05 -9.06
CA PHE A 76 10.56 4.91 -8.02
C PHE A 76 9.74 6.20 -7.85
N ALA A 77 9.36 6.85 -8.96
CA ALA A 77 8.56 8.07 -8.93
C ALA A 77 7.16 7.85 -8.31
N LEU A 78 6.48 6.76 -8.65
CA LEU A 78 5.20 6.41 -8.03
C LEU A 78 5.36 6.00 -6.56
N ASN A 79 6.47 5.35 -6.19
CA ASN A 79 6.70 4.94 -4.80
C ASN A 79 6.94 6.13 -3.85
N LEU A 80 7.22 7.35 -4.38
CA LEU A 80 7.26 8.58 -3.57
C LEU A 80 5.89 8.91 -2.94
N ARG A 81 4.78 8.66 -3.65
CA ARG A 81 3.42 8.91 -3.11
C ARG A 81 2.86 7.76 -2.26
N ALA A 82 3.61 6.67 -2.09
CA ALA A 82 3.13 5.48 -1.38
C ALA A 82 2.53 5.76 0.02
N PRO A 83 3.01 6.74 0.83
CA PRO A 83 2.34 7.09 2.08
C PRO A 83 0.89 7.55 1.91
N PHE A 84 0.57 8.32 0.87
CA PHE A 84 -0.81 8.70 0.56
C PHE A 84 -1.59 7.56 -0.08
N THR A 85 -0.98 6.85 -1.04
CA THR A 85 -1.59 5.68 -1.66
C THR A 85 -2.02 4.64 -0.62
N SER A 86 -1.25 4.45 0.46
CA SER A 86 -1.62 3.55 1.55
C SER A 86 -2.93 3.94 2.23
N LEU A 87 -3.21 5.24 2.39
CA LEU A 87 -4.46 5.72 2.98
C LEU A 87 -5.63 5.56 2.00
N TRP A 88 -5.36 5.72 0.71
CA TRP A 88 -6.35 5.46 -0.35
C TRP A 88 -6.72 3.99 -0.45
N LEU A 89 -5.74 3.09 -0.29
CA LEU A 89 -6.02 1.66 -0.27
C LEU A 89 -7.04 1.31 0.81
N ASP A 90 -6.97 1.90 1.99
CA ASP A 90 -7.93 1.63 3.06
C ASP A 90 -9.38 2.06 2.69
N ILE A 91 -9.53 3.05 1.80
CA ILE A 91 -10.83 3.49 1.27
C ILE A 91 -11.32 2.55 0.16
N PHE A 92 -10.42 2.03 -0.67
CA PHE A 92 -10.76 1.15 -1.79
C PHE A 92 -10.76 -0.34 -1.43
N GLU A 93 -10.26 -0.69 -0.25
CA GLU A 93 -10.18 -2.05 0.26
C GLU A 93 -11.57 -2.58 0.55
N THR A 94 -11.80 -3.81 0.11
CA THR A 94 -13.00 -4.59 0.42
C THR A 94 -12.64 -5.70 1.39
N ALA A 95 -13.64 -6.35 1.99
CA ALA A 95 -13.41 -7.44 2.95
C ALA A 95 -12.52 -8.58 2.42
N THR A 96 -12.40 -8.73 1.10
CA THR A 96 -11.64 -9.80 0.45
C THR A 96 -10.47 -9.33 -0.42
N HIS A 97 -10.32 -8.01 -0.63
CA HIS A 97 -9.35 -7.49 -1.59
C HIS A 97 -8.79 -6.12 -1.20
N ARG A 98 -7.46 -6.09 -1.01
CA ARG A 98 -6.64 -4.90 -0.89
C ARG A 98 -5.89 -4.67 -2.22
N PRO A 99 -6.18 -3.61 -2.97
CA PRO A 99 -5.68 -3.43 -4.34
C PRO A 99 -4.24 -2.91 -4.40
N THR A 100 -3.26 -3.65 -3.88
CA THR A 100 -1.85 -3.23 -3.76
C THR A 100 -1.17 -2.92 -5.10
N ALA A 101 -1.70 -3.41 -6.22
CA ALA A 101 -1.22 -3.02 -7.56
C ALA A 101 -1.36 -1.51 -7.82
N TYR A 102 -2.23 -0.81 -7.08
CA TYR A 102 -2.43 0.63 -7.20
C TYR A 102 -1.17 1.46 -6.86
N PHE A 103 -0.21 0.92 -6.10
CA PHE A 103 1.10 1.56 -5.93
C PHE A 103 1.81 1.81 -7.26
N TYR A 104 1.53 1.00 -8.29
CA TYR A 104 2.14 1.04 -9.62
C TYR A 104 1.20 1.57 -10.71
N GLN A 105 0.08 2.19 -10.35
CA GLN A 105 -0.93 2.65 -11.31
C GLN A 105 -1.44 4.04 -10.96
N VAL A 106 -1.58 4.92 -11.94
CA VAL A 106 -2.21 6.25 -11.72
C VAL A 106 -3.72 6.15 -11.63
N THR A 107 -4.34 5.20 -12.35
CA THR A 107 -5.78 4.94 -12.31
C THR A 107 -6.18 4.21 -11.03
N PRO A 108 -7.22 4.66 -10.31
CA PRO A 108 -7.69 3.97 -9.11
C PRO A 108 -8.23 2.57 -9.42
N PRO A 109 -8.14 1.66 -8.44
CA PRO A 109 -8.64 0.31 -8.58
C PRO A 109 -10.17 0.27 -8.67
N GLY A 110 -10.70 -0.83 -9.21
CA GLY A 110 -12.14 -1.07 -9.29
C GLY A 110 -12.43 -2.30 -10.13
N GLN A 111 -13.02 -3.32 -9.49
CA GLN A 111 -13.36 -4.59 -10.15
C GLN A 111 -14.44 -4.40 -11.23
N THR A 112 -15.29 -3.39 -11.06
CA THR A 112 -16.32 -3.00 -12.03
C THR A 112 -16.12 -1.55 -12.47
N PRO A 113 -16.64 -1.14 -13.65
CA PRO A 113 -16.64 0.25 -14.06
C PRO A 113 -17.30 1.18 -13.04
N GLN A 114 -18.35 0.71 -12.35
CA GLN A 114 -19.07 1.47 -11.34
C GLN A 114 -18.21 1.72 -10.09
N ALA A 115 -17.53 0.68 -9.58
CA ALA A 115 -16.62 0.82 -8.44
C ALA A 115 -15.46 1.78 -8.75
N ARG A 116 -14.92 1.70 -9.98
CA ARG A 116 -13.89 2.64 -10.43
C ARG A 116 -14.40 4.07 -10.51
N GLN A 117 -15.61 4.28 -11.00
CA GLN A 117 -16.23 5.61 -11.05
C GLN A 117 -16.48 6.18 -9.64
N GLU A 118 -16.84 5.33 -8.68
CA GLU A 118 -16.97 5.71 -7.29
C GLU A 118 -15.64 6.12 -6.67
N ALA A 119 -14.58 5.33 -6.88
CA ALA A 119 -13.23 5.68 -6.45
C ALA A 119 -12.77 7.03 -7.05
N LEU A 120 -13.05 7.29 -8.33
CA LEU A 120 -12.76 8.58 -8.96
C LEU A 120 -13.52 9.74 -8.30
N ARG A 121 -14.79 9.54 -7.90
CA ARG A 121 -15.56 10.59 -7.18
C ARG A 121 -14.96 10.89 -5.81
N GLU A 122 -14.52 9.86 -5.08
CA GLU A 122 -13.84 10.04 -3.79
C GLU A 122 -12.51 10.79 -3.92
N LEU A 123 -11.71 10.46 -4.95
CA LEU A 123 -10.48 11.20 -5.26
C LEU A 123 -10.79 12.68 -5.57
N ALA A 124 -11.78 12.94 -6.43
CA ALA A 124 -12.18 14.30 -6.80
C ALA A 124 -12.64 15.10 -5.56
N ALA A 125 -13.50 14.51 -4.72
CA ALA A 125 -14.00 15.16 -3.51
C ALA A 125 -12.88 15.49 -2.51
N SER A 126 -11.87 14.62 -2.39
CA SER A 126 -10.70 14.89 -1.54
C SER A 126 -9.78 15.95 -2.10
N LEU A 127 -9.56 15.98 -3.42
CA LEU A 127 -8.78 17.05 -4.06
C LEU A 127 -9.48 18.41 -3.93
N GLU A 128 -10.79 18.45 -4.13
CA GLU A 128 -11.58 19.67 -3.97
C GLU A 128 -11.56 20.15 -2.50
N SER A 129 -11.92 19.29 -1.55
CA SER A 129 -12.01 19.69 -0.14
C SER A 129 -10.64 19.96 0.51
N GLY A 130 -9.60 19.23 0.12
CA GLY A 130 -8.26 19.33 0.69
C GLY A 130 -7.39 20.40 0.05
N TRP A 131 -7.62 20.70 -1.23
CA TRP A 131 -6.74 21.57 -2.03
C TRP A 131 -7.47 22.61 -2.89
N GLY A 132 -8.78 22.49 -3.07
CA GLY A 132 -9.51 23.30 -4.05
C GLY A 132 -9.15 22.95 -5.49
N ILE A 133 -8.67 21.73 -5.76
CA ILE A 133 -8.34 21.27 -7.10
C ILE A 133 -9.57 20.65 -7.74
N THR A 134 -10.03 21.24 -8.83
CA THR A 134 -11.24 20.81 -9.56
C THR A 134 -11.03 20.72 -11.07
N ASP A 135 -9.86 21.14 -11.58
CA ASP A 135 -9.54 21.20 -12.99
C ASP A 135 -8.01 21.22 -13.25
N HIS A 136 -7.63 21.29 -14.54
CA HIS A 136 -6.23 21.38 -14.96
C HIS A 136 -5.49 22.57 -14.36
N ALA A 137 -6.11 23.76 -14.33
CA ALA A 137 -5.46 24.99 -13.92
C ALA A 137 -5.14 24.99 -12.42
N SER A 138 -6.12 24.60 -11.60
CA SER A 138 -5.97 24.46 -10.15
C SER A 138 -4.97 23.35 -9.77
N ALA A 139 -4.96 22.23 -10.51
CA ALA A 139 -3.96 21.18 -10.34
C ALA A 139 -2.54 21.67 -10.64
N MET A 140 -2.32 22.29 -11.81
CA MET A 140 -1.00 22.80 -12.20
C MET A 140 -0.50 23.91 -11.28
N SER A 141 -1.39 24.79 -10.81
CA SER A 141 -1.05 25.83 -9.83
C SER A 141 -0.55 25.23 -8.51
N SER A 142 -1.28 24.22 -8.01
CA SER A 142 -0.91 23.52 -6.76
C SER A 142 0.42 22.77 -6.88
N LEU A 143 0.64 22.10 -8.01
CA LEU A 143 1.90 21.41 -8.30
C LEU A 143 3.08 22.37 -8.45
N ALA A 144 2.87 23.51 -9.13
CA ALA A 144 3.89 24.55 -9.26
C ALA A 144 4.25 25.16 -7.89
N TRP A 145 3.28 25.35 -7.00
CA TRP A 145 3.55 25.82 -5.64
C TRP A 145 4.35 24.80 -4.82
N LEU A 146 3.98 23.51 -4.87
CA LEU A 146 4.70 22.45 -4.15
C LEU A 146 6.16 22.29 -4.64
N LEU A 147 6.38 22.29 -5.96
CA LEU A 147 7.69 22.03 -6.55
C LEU A 147 8.55 23.29 -6.73
N GLY A 148 7.94 24.48 -6.78
CA GLY A 148 8.60 25.76 -6.99
C GLY A 148 9.10 26.46 -5.72
N GLY A 149 9.20 25.74 -4.60
CA GLY A 149 9.69 26.29 -3.32
C GLY A 149 8.61 26.99 -2.47
N GLY A 150 7.34 26.82 -2.79
CA GLY A 150 6.23 27.32 -1.97
C GLY A 150 5.76 26.36 -0.88
N GLY A 151 5.93 25.04 -1.08
CA GLY A 151 5.48 23.94 -0.22
C GLY A 151 5.80 24.08 1.27
N HIS A 152 5.25 23.19 2.10
CA HIS A 152 5.44 23.24 3.56
C HIS A 152 6.91 23.07 3.99
N HIS A 153 7.74 22.50 3.11
CA HIS A 153 9.18 22.40 3.29
C HIS A 153 9.86 23.76 3.42
N GLU A 154 9.46 24.79 2.67
CA GLU A 154 10.16 26.07 2.69
C GLU A 154 10.00 26.80 4.04
N PRO A 155 8.78 26.95 4.60
CA PRO A 155 8.61 27.43 5.98
C PRO A 155 9.30 26.55 7.02
N TYR A 156 9.34 25.22 6.83
CA TYR A 156 10.11 24.32 7.70
C TYR A 156 11.59 24.72 7.70
N GLN A 157 12.18 24.92 6.52
CA GLN A 157 13.59 25.30 6.37
C GLN A 157 13.88 26.70 6.92
N GLN A 158 12.93 27.63 6.85
CA GLN A 158 13.09 28.94 7.48
C GLN A 158 13.20 28.82 9.00
N VAL A 159 12.31 28.04 9.63
CA VAL A 159 12.36 27.78 11.07
C VAL A 159 13.65 27.05 11.46
N ARG A 160 14.07 26.07 10.65
CA ARG A 160 15.33 25.36 10.84
C ARG A 160 16.55 26.28 10.79
N ARG A 161 16.66 27.11 9.73
CA ARG A 161 17.76 28.09 9.58
C ARG A 161 17.80 29.07 10.75
N ALA A 162 16.65 29.53 11.18
CA ALA A 162 16.51 30.43 12.32
C ALA A 162 16.93 29.79 13.66
N LEU A 163 16.65 28.49 13.85
CA LEU A 163 17.11 27.72 15.00
C LEU A 163 18.63 27.56 15.03
N HIS A 164 19.25 27.22 13.90
CA HIS A 164 20.71 27.13 13.78
C HIS A 164 21.39 28.50 13.97
N GLY A 165 20.76 29.57 13.50
CA GLY A 165 21.20 30.94 13.72
C GLY A 165 20.85 31.53 15.10
N GLN A 166 20.26 30.74 16.00
CA GLN A 166 19.84 31.15 17.34
C GLN A 166 18.89 32.37 17.37
N ASN A 167 18.17 32.64 16.28
CA ASN A 167 17.22 33.74 16.17
C ASN A 167 15.80 33.19 15.99
N THR A 168 15.15 32.84 17.09
CA THR A 168 13.77 32.32 17.06
C THR A 168 12.71 33.37 17.37
N ALA A 169 13.07 34.65 17.39
CA ALA A 169 12.15 35.72 17.70
C ALA A 169 11.03 35.80 16.64
N GLY A 170 9.78 35.85 17.09
CA GLY A 170 8.61 35.94 16.20
C GLY A 170 8.22 34.62 15.50
N LEU A 171 8.95 33.52 15.71
CA LEU A 171 8.57 32.23 15.15
C LEU A 171 7.41 31.61 15.91
N ASP A 172 6.56 30.88 15.19
CA ASP A 172 5.52 30.04 15.78
C ASP A 172 6.16 28.95 16.67
N ARG A 173 5.76 28.92 17.94
CA ARG A 173 6.28 27.96 18.94
C ARG A 173 6.02 26.50 18.58
N ARG A 174 4.90 26.20 17.93
CA ARG A 174 4.56 24.85 17.45
C ARG A 174 5.54 24.45 16.35
N HIS A 175 5.77 25.31 15.36
CA HIS A 175 6.72 25.03 14.29
C HIS A 175 8.13 24.81 14.84
N VAL A 176 8.58 25.66 15.78
CA VAL A 176 9.87 25.48 16.46
C VAL A 176 9.95 24.13 17.18
N THR A 177 8.88 23.73 17.87
CA THR A 177 8.82 22.45 18.59
C THR A 177 8.92 21.27 17.63
N VAL A 178 8.16 21.29 16.53
CA VAL A 178 8.21 20.25 15.50
C VAL A 178 9.60 20.16 14.88
N VAL A 179 10.19 21.29 14.44
CA VAL A 179 11.51 21.27 13.81
C VAL A 179 12.58 20.75 14.78
N ARG A 180 12.57 21.20 16.05
CA ARG A 180 13.50 20.69 17.07
C ARG A 180 13.36 19.19 17.31
N GLN A 181 12.12 18.68 17.33
CA GLN A 181 11.85 17.27 17.52
C GLN A 181 12.42 16.43 16.39
N TRP A 182 12.26 16.87 15.13
CA TRP A 182 12.61 16.08 13.96
C TRP A 182 14.03 16.32 13.44
N GLU A 183 14.68 17.43 13.81
CA GLU A 183 16.05 17.76 13.35
C GLU A 183 17.05 16.61 13.46
N PRO A 184 17.13 15.84 14.57
CA PRO A 184 18.09 14.72 14.68
C PRO A 184 17.82 13.58 13.68
N GLU A 185 16.57 13.44 13.23
CA GLU A 185 16.11 12.33 12.40
C GLU A 185 16.20 12.63 10.90
N VAL A 186 15.95 13.89 10.53
CA VAL A 186 15.80 14.32 9.12
C VAL A 186 16.81 15.37 8.68
N GLY A 187 17.42 16.13 9.59
CA GLY A 187 18.43 17.14 9.27
C GLY A 187 18.05 18.04 8.08
N ASP A 188 18.95 18.13 7.10
CA ASP A 188 18.82 19.05 5.95
C ASP A 188 17.63 18.77 5.04
N VAL A 189 17.11 17.53 4.95
CA VAL A 189 15.95 17.26 4.10
C VAL A 189 14.64 17.78 4.72
N GLY A 190 14.60 18.03 6.03
CA GLY A 190 13.44 18.56 6.72
C GLY A 190 12.14 17.84 6.36
N GLY A 191 11.10 18.62 6.03
CA GLY A 191 9.80 18.11 5.57
C GLY A 191 9.67 17.84 4.07
N LEU A 192 10.76 17.77 3.30
CA LEU A 192 10.72 17.72 1.82
C LEU A 192 9.92 16.53 1.28
N ALA A 193 10.06 15.35 1.89
CA ALA A 193 9.37 14.15 1.42
C ALA A 193 7.84 14.28 1.51
N PHE A 194 7.31 15.08 2.44
CA PHE A 194 5.87 15.32 2.54
C PHE A 194 5.35 16.06 1.30
N ASP A 195 6.04 17.12 0.87
CA ASP A 195 5.65 17.88 -0.31
C ASP A 195 5.84 17.07 -1.60
N LEU A 196 6.91 16.28 -1.71
CA LEU A 196 7.14 15.40 -2.86
C LEU A 196 6.08 14.29 -2.97
N ALA A 197 5.73 13.66 -1.84
CA ALA A 197 4.67 12.65 -1.82
C ALA A 197 3.32 13.25 -2.21
N ARG A 198 3.01 14.49 -1.75
CA ARG A 198 1.80 15.21 -2.14
C ARG A 198 1.78 15.57 -3.62
N ALA A 199 2.89 16.09 -4.15
CA ALA A 199 2.99 16.46 -5.56
C ALA A 199 2.83 15.23 -6.46
N ALA A 200 3.48 14.12 -6.13
CA ALA A 200 3.34 12.86 -6.86
C ALA A 200 1.91 12.30 -6.78
N ASP A 201 1.25 12.40 -5.63
CA ASP A 201 -0.13 11.94 -5.44
C ASP A 201 -1.13 12.79 -6.24
N ILE A 202 -1.01 14.13 -6.17
CA ILE A 202 -1.84 15.05 -6.97
C ILE A 202 -1.62 14.82 -8.47
N ALA A 203 -0.38 14.60 -8.92
CA ALA A 203 -0.10 14.34 -10.32
C ALA A 203 -0.79 13.06 -10.81
N ALA A 204 -0.69 11.97 -10.03
CA ALA A 204 -1.31 10.70 -10.37
C ALA A 204 -2.85 10.77 -10.36
N GLN A 205 -3.43 11.42 -9.34
CA GLN A 205 -4.88 11.63 -9.28
C GLN A 205 -5.37 12.58 -10.38
N GLY A 206 -4.60 13.62 -10.69
CA GLY A 206 -4.88 14.55 -11.78
C GLY A 206 -4.95 13.84 -13.13
N VAL A 207 -4.07 12.86 -13.38
CA VAL A 207 -4.18 11.98 -14.56
C VAL A 207 -5.45 11.13 -14.50
N ALA A 208 -5.70 10.47 -13.38
CA ALA A 208 -6.87 9.61 -13.21
C ALA A 208 -8.21 10.34 -13.45
N LEU A 209 -8.29 11.59 -13.01
CA LEU A 209 -9.46 12.45 -13.13
C LEU A 209 -9.54 13.19 -14.48
N GLY A 210 -8.52 13.07 -15.33
CA GLY A 210 -8.44 13.79 -16.60
C GLY A 210 -8.13 15.28 -16.46
N TYR A 211 -7.73 15.74 -15.27
CA TYR A 211 -7.24 17.10 -15.06
C TYR A 211 -5.86 17.30 -15.65
N LEU A 212 -5.05 16.24 -15.75
CA LEU A 212 -3.76 16.22 -16.42
C LEU A 212 -3.77 15.15 -17.52
N SER A 213 -3.07 15.41 -18.61
CA SER A 213 -2.72 14.34 -19.55
C SER A 213 -1.67 13.40 -18.94
N ASP A 214 -1.58 12.16 -19.43
CA ASP A 214 -0.55 11.19 -19.04
C ASP A 214 0.86 11.81 -19.10
N ARG A 215 1.17 12.50 -20.20
CA ARG A 215 2.47 13.17 -20.38
C ARG A 215 2.75 14.20 -19.29
N GLN A 216 1.76 15.02 -18.92
CA GLN A 216 1.92 16.02 -17.86
C GLN A 216 2.11 15.36 -16.50
N GLY A 217 1.31 14.35 -16.17
CA GLY A 217 1.45 13.61 -14.91
C GLY A 217 2.82 12.97 -14.79
N TRP A 218 3.29 12.26 -15.82
CA TRP A 218 4.61 11.63 -15.84
C TRP A 218 5.75 12.64 -15.81
N GLN A 219 5.61 13.81 -16.42
CA GLN A 219 6.59 14.89 -16.31
C GLN A 219 6.73 15.37 -14.85
N VAL A 220 5.62 15.55 -14.14
CA VAL A 220 5.62 15.97 -12.73
C VAL A 220 6.17 14.87 -11.83
N LEU A 221 5.81 13.61 -12.05
CA LEU A 221 6.38 12.46 -11.35
C LEU A 221 7.90 12.37 -11.57
N GLY A 222 8.37 12.60 -12.79
CA GLY A 222 9.79 12.67 -13.13
C GLY A 222 10.52 13.80 -12.39
N GLN A 223 9.91 14.98 -12.25
CA GLN A 223 10.44 16.08 -11.45
C GLN A 223 10.52 15.71 -9.95
N CYS A 224 9.47 15.09 -9.40
CA CYS A 224 9.49 14.63 -8.00
C CYS A 224 10.62 13.64 -7.75
N ARG A 225 10.81 12.68 -8.67
CA ARG A 225 11.94 11.75 -8.66
C ARG A 225 13.27 12.48 -8.69
N GLN A 226 13.45 13.43 -9.59
CA GLN A 226 14.70 14.17 -9.71
C GLN A 226 15.04 14.89 -8.39
N VAL A 227 14.09 15.64 -7.82
CA VAL A 227 14.28 16.34 -6.54
C VAL A 227 14.58 15.36 -5.41
N ALA A 228 13.89 14.21 -5.35
CA ALA A 228 14.17 13.17 -4.36
C ALA A 228 15.58 12.56 -4.50
N ARG A 229 16.10 12.43 -5.72
CA ARG A 229 17.44 11.87 -6.00
C ARG A 229 18.57 12.85 -5.74
N GLU A 230 18.32 14.14 -5.91
CA GLU A 230 19.29 15.22 -5.65
C GLU A 230 19.36 15.59 -4.17
N ALA A 231 18.28 15.39 -3.41
CA ALA A 231 18.26 15.61 -1.97
C ALA A 231 19.04 14.51 -1.21
N PRO A 232 19.61 14.81 -0.01
CA PRO A 232 20.40 13.87 0.79
C PRO A 232 19.56 12.81 1.52
N PHE A 233 18.57 12.22 0.84
CA PHE A 233 17.86 11.03 1.33
C PHE A 233 18.76 9.79 1.25
N ARG A 234 18.70 8.96 2.30
CA ARG A 234 19.57 7.78 2.44
C ARG A 234 18.88 6.50 1.99
N ASP A 235 17.61 6.39 2.35
CA ASP A 235 16.76 5.23 2.14
C ASP A 235 15.28 5.62 2.32
N TRP A 236 14.38 4.66 2.13
CA TRP A 236 12.95 4.83 2.37
C TRP A 236 12.62 5.16 3.83
N ALA A 237 13.43 4.73 4.80
CA ALA A 237 13.19 5.05 6.20
C ALA A 237 13.47 6.54 6.48
N HIS A 238 14.52 7.10 5.88
CA HIS A 238 14.83 8.53 5.96
C HIS A 238 13.78 9.36 5.22
N TYR A 239 13.33 8.90 4.04
CA TYR A 239 12.21 9.51 3.32
C TYR A 239 10.92 9.50 4.16
N GLY A 240 10.58 8.37 4.79
CA GLY A 240 9.43 8.23 5.67
C GLY A 240 9.47 9.16 6.88
N ARG A 241 10.63 9.33 7.53
CA ARG A 241 10.80 10.28 8.64
C ARG A 241 10.63 11.73 8.18
N SER A 242 11.20 12.08 7.02
CA SER A 242 10.99 13.41 6.41
C SER A 242 9.52 13.67 6.09
N PHE A 243 8.80 12.64 5.60
CA PHE A 243 7.37 12.72 5.34
C PHE A 243 6.58 13.01 6.63
N GLN A 244 6.89 12.29 7.72
CA GLN A 244 6.25 12.51 9.03
C GLN A 244 6.58 13.89 9.61
N ALA A 245 7.83 14.36 9.47
CA ALA A 245 8.25 15.68 9.90
C ALA A 245 7.47 16.79 9.17
N GLY A 246 7.34 16.68 7.84
CA GLY A 246 6.55 17.61 7.03
C GLY A 246 5.06 17.56 7.36
N ALA A 247 4.49 16.37 7.57
CA ALA A 247 3.09 16.21 7.97
C ALA A 247 2.78 16.87 9.32
N ALA A 248 3.64 16.62 10.33
CA ALA A 248 3.53 17.23 11.65
C ALA A 248 3.70 18.76 11.60
N PHE A 249 4.59 19.24 10.72
CA PHE A 249 4.77 20.67 10.50
C PHE A 249 3.53 21.28 9.85
N TRP A 250 2.97 20.66 8.83
CA TRP A 250 1.76 21.14 8.16
C TRP A 250 0.55 21.16 9.09
N ASN A 251 0.30 20.09 9.83
CA ASN A 251 -0.92 19.95 10.63
C ASN A 251 -0.64 19.22 11.96
N ALA A 252 -1.12 19.79 13.07
CA ALA A 252 -0.94 19.21 14.41
C ALA A 252 -1.97 18.15 14.80
N ASN A 253 -2.88 17.75 13.89
CA ASN A 253 -3.89 16.74 14.19
C ASN A 253 -3.24 15.38 14.52
N PRO A 254 -3.35 14.88 15.76
CA PRO A 254 -2.66 13.68 16.20
C PRO A 254 -3.21 12.39 15.57
N VAL A 255 -4.52 12.34 15.26
CA VAL A 255 -5.14 11.17 14.63
C VAL A 255 -4.62 11.03 13.19
N ARG A 256 -4.58 12.15 12.46
CA ARG A 256 -4.05 12.18 11.09
C ARG A 256 -2.56 11.81 11.06
N ASN A 257 -1.76 12.41 11.94
CA ASN A 257 -0.32 12.11 12.01
C ASN A 257 -0.03 10.67 12.44
N ARG A 258 -0.90 10.06 13.25
CA ARG A 258 -0.84 8.63 13.55
C ARG A 258 -1.09 7.79 12.29
N GLY A 259 -2.13 8.10 11.51
CA GLY A 259 -2.40 7.40 10.24
C GLY A 259 -1.21 7.46 9.28
N TYR A 260 -0.55 8.63 9.16
CA TYR A 260 0.69 8.76 8.39
C TYR A 260 1.84 7.90 8.95
N ALA A 261 1.98 7.82 10.27
CA ALA A 261 3.00 6.98 10.90
C ALA A 261 2.74 5.49 10.69
N ASP A 262 1.48 5.06 10.78
CA ASP A 262 1.07 3.68 10.54
C ASP A 262 1.29 3.29 9.08
N ALA A 263 0.97 4.18 8.13
CA ALA A 263 1.26 4.00 6.71
C ALA A 263 2.77 3.84 6.45
N VAL A 264 3.61 4.75 6.97
CA VAL A 264 5.08 4.66 6.83
C VAL A 264 5.62 3.36 7.45
N LYS A 265 5.14 2.98 8.64
CA LYS A 265 5.52 1.73 9.29
C LYS A 265 5.15 0.52 8.44
N ALA A 266 3.91 0.48 7.92
CA ALA A 266 3.44 -0.58 7.04
C ALA A 266 4.31 -0.68 5.79
N LEU A 267 4.66 0.47 5.17
CA LEU A 267 5.51 0.50 3.99
C LEU A 267 6.93 -0.03 4.26
N LEU A 268 7.47 0.18 5.46
CA LEU A 268 8.82 -0.29 5.80
C LEU A 268 8.87 -1.75 6.25
N THR A 269 7.73 -2.36 6.63
CA THR A 269 7.73 -3.65 7.33
C THR A 269 6.96 -4.76 6.62
N ARG A 270 5.91 -4.44 5.86
CA ARG A 270 5.10 -5.46 5.19
C ARG A 270 5.79 -5.98 3.93
N ASP A 271 5.71 -7.29 3.71
CA ASP A 271 6.33 -7.93 2.53
C ASP A 271 5.64 -7.54 1.22
N ASP A 272 4.38 -7.11 1.27
CA ASP A 272 3.62 -6.61 0.11
C ASP A 272 3.83 -5.11 -0.15
N SER A 273 4.76 -4.46 0.55
CA SER A 273 5.01 -3.03 0.38
C SER A 273 5.87 -2.72 -0.86
N PRO A 274 5.53 -1.66 -1.61
CA PRO A 274 6.37 -1.19 -2.70
C PRO A 274 7.77 -0.73 -2.25
N TRP A 275 7.92 -0.23 -1.01
CA TRP A 275 9.23 0.20 -0.49
C TRP A 275 10.15 -0.97 -0.14
N ARG A 276 9.57 -2.15 0.14
CA ARG A 276 10.31 -3.40 0.37
C ARG A 276 10.68 -4.07 -0.95
N ARG A 277 9.76 -4.02 -1.93
CA ARG A 277 9.94 -4.54 -3.28
C ARG A 277 10.96 -3.74 -4.09
N ASP A 278 10.81 -2.42 -4.14
CA ASP A 278 11.68 -1.51 -4.87
C ASP A 278 12.49 -0.69 -3.85
N PRO A 279 13.67 -1.19 -3.39
CA PRO A 279 14.48 -0.49 -2.41
C PRO A 279 14.98 0.85 -2.93
N TRP A 280 15.33 1.74 -2.00
CA TRP A 280 15.88 3.04 -2.37
C TRP A 280 17.14 2.86 -3.22
N PRO A 281 17.23 3.50 -4.40
CA PRO A 281 18.33 3.29 -5.32
C PRO A 281 19.65 3.85 -4.76
N PRO A 282 20.77 3.13 -4.90
CA PRO A 282 22.09 3.61 -4.53
C PRO A 282 22.42 5.00 -5.12
N PRO A 283 23.22 5.83 -4.43
CA PRO A 283 23.69 7.11 -4.97
C PRO A 283 24.43 6.92 -6.30
N GLY A 284 24.19 7.83 -7.26
CA GLY A 284 24.87 7.80 -8.56
C GLY A 284 24.44 6.71 -9.54
N GLN A 285 23.57 5.77 -9.13
CA GLN A 285 23.02 4.77 -10.04
C GLN A 285 21.93 5.41 -10.95
N PRO A 286 22.06 5.31 -12.28
CA PRO A 286 20.98 5.63 -13.21
C PRO A 286 19.82 4.65 -12.98
N LEU A 287 18.61 5.18 -12.85
CA LEU A 287 17.41 4.34 -12.70
C LEU A 287 17.00 3.71 -14.03
N ASP A 288 17.19 4.42 -15.14
CA ASP A 288 16.98 3.84 -16.47
C ASP A 288 18.34 3.42 -17.06
N ARG A 289 18.65 2.12 -17.05
CA ARG A 289 19.51 1.61 -18.13
C ARG A 289 18.69 1.73 -19.40
N GLY A 290 19.04 2.69 -20.24
CA GLY A 290 18.25 3.03 -21.41
C GLY A 290 17.84 1.82 -22.25
N LEU A 291 16.65 1.92 -22.83
CA LEU A 291 16.21 1.22 -24.04
C LEU A 291 17.11 1.51 -25.27
N ALA A 292 18.41 1.75 -25.08
CA ALA A 292 19.38 2.03 -26.11
C ALA A 292 20.23 0.78 -26.36
N ALA A 293 19.66 -0.21 -27.05
CA ALA A 293 20.39 -1.20 -27.87
C ALA A 293 19.47 -2.19 -28.61
N VAL A 294 18.27 -1.79 -29.07
CA VAL A 294 17.52 -2.60 -30.04
C VAL A 294 17.05 -1.71 -31.18
N GLY A 295 17.77 -1.78 -32.30
CA GLY A 295 17.19 -1.52 -33.61
C GLY A 295 17.41 -0.15 -34.25
N THR A 296 18.64 0.35 -34.34
CA THR A 296 19.02 1.23 -35.46
C THR A 296 20.35 0.77 -36.06
N SER A 297 20.39 -0.45 -36.57
CA SER A 297 21.27 -0.77 -37.69
C SER A 297 20.49 -0.45 -38.96
N SER A 298 20.61 0.82 -39.36
CA SER A 298 20.38 1.24 -40.74
C SER A 298 21.40 0.47 -41.58
N GLU A 299 20.95 -0.58 -42.27
CA GLU A 299 21.65 -1.08 -43.44
C GLU A 299 21.50 -0.05 -44.56
N ALA A 300 22.50 0.81 -44.68
CA ALA A 300 22.75 1.61 -45.87
C ALA A 300 24.26 1.79 -46.03
N SER A 301 24.90 0.82 -46.67
CA SER A 301 26.06 1.00 -47.56
C SER A 301 26.28 -0.32 -48.30
N THR A 302 25.78 -0.44 -49.53
CA THR A 302 26.54 -0.19 -50.78
C THR A 302 27.77 -1.08 -50.92
N LEU A 303 27.74 -2.01 -51.88
CA LEU A 303 28.56 -1.98 -53.11
C LEU A 303 28.45 -3.29 -53.90
N ASN A 304 28.33 -3.11 -55.23
CA ASN A 304 28.32 -4.06 -56.35
C ASN A 304 27.01 -4.78 -56.70
#